data_AF-A0A453ND09-F1
#
_entry.id   AF-A0A453ND09-F1
#
_cell.length_a   1.000
_cell.length_b   1.000
_cell.length_c   1.000
_cell.angle_alpha   90.00
_cell.angle_beta   90.00
_cell.angle_gamma   90.00
#
_symmetry.space_group_name_H-M   'P 1'
#
loop_
_entity.id
_entity.type
_entity.pdbx_description
1 polymer ?
#
loop_
_entity_poly.entity_id
_entity_poly.type
_entity_poly.pdbx_seq_one_letter_code
_entity_poly.pdbx_strand_id
1 'polypeptide(L)'
;LKLLGAGYNNLSGTLPDELFKGTSLEHLSLPNNRLEGALDGISKLTNLVTLDLGGNELSGNIPESIGDLKRLEEQGQLRKFVQSKKTRSSFQ
;
A
#
# COMPACT_ATOMS: atom_id res chain seq x y z
N LEU A 1 13.76 9.03 2.56
CA LEU A 1 13.07 8.38 3.70
C LEU A 1 12.95 6.91 3.36
N LYS A 2 13.37 5.99 4.23
CA LYS A 2 13.33 4.53 3.95
C LYS A 2 12.09 3.83 4.52
N LEU A 3 11.56 4.33 5.63
CA LEU A 3 10.42 3.75 6.33
C LEU A 3 9.38 4.84 6.59
N LEU A 4 8.13 4.57 6.24
CA LEU A 4 6.97 5.35 6.61
C LEU A 4 5.96 4.42 7.28
N GLY A 5 5.72 4.64 8.57
CA GLY A 5 4.87 3.81 9.41
C GLY A 5 3.96 4.63 10.29
N ALA A 6 2.65 4.40 10.21
CA ALA A 6 1.65 5.07 11.05
C ALA A 6 0.34 4.26 11.15
N GLY A 7 0.45 2.94 11.32
CA GLY A 7 -0.71 2.07 11.49
C GLY A 7 -1.49 2.32 12.79
N TYR A 8 -2.75 1.89 12.84
CA TYR A 8 -3.65 1.98 14.00
C TYR A 8 -3.89 3.43 14.47
N ASN A 9 -4.15 4.31 13.51
CA ASN A 9 -4.51 5.69 13.77
C ASN A 9 -5.85 6.03 13.10
N ASN A 10 -6.26 7.29 13.21
CA ASN A 10 -7.42 7.84 12.51
C ASN A 10 -7.00 8.68 11.29
N LEU A 11 -5.89 8.34 10.62
CA LEU A 11 -5.47 9.07 9.42
C LEU A 11 -6.53 8.89 8.33
N SER A 12 -6.90 9.98 7.67
CA SER A 12 -7.96 10.03 6.67
C SER A 12 -7.53 10.82 5.43
N GLY A 13 -8.30 10.68 4.36
CA GLY A 13 -8.01 11.30 3.06
C GLY A 13 -7.13 10.42 2.17
N THR A 14 -6.67 10.98 1.07
CA THR A 14 -5.90 10.25 0.05
C THR A 14 -4.41 10.24 0.33
N LEU A 15 -3.71 9.23 -0.18
CA LEU A 15 -2.25 9.26 -0.22
C LEU A 15 -1.79 10.34 -1.22
N PRO A 16 -0.91 11.28 -0.83
CA PRO A 16 -0.47 12.35 -1.71
C PRO A 16 0.47 11.82 -2.81
N ASP A 17 0.38 12.37 -4.02
CA ASP A 17 1.22 11.97 -5.17
C ASP A 17 2.72 12.09 -4.88
N GLU A 18 3.11 13.03 -4.01
CA GLU A 18 4.48 13.23 -3.53
C GLU A 18 5.04 11.99 -2.85
N LEU A 19 4.20 11.18 -2.17
CA LEU A 19 4.63 9.94 -1.55
C LEU A 19 5.22 9.00 -2.61
N PHE A 20 4.58 8.91 -3.78
CA PHE A 20 5.00 8.04 -4.88
C PHE A 20 6.23 8.56 -5.63
N LYS A 21 6.65 9.81 -5.41
CA LYS A 21 7.93 10.35 -5.89
C LYS A 21 9.11 9.92 -5.02
N GLY A 22 8.85 9.40 -3.81
CA GLY A 22 9.85 8.96 -2.85
C GLY A 22 10.49 7.61 -3.18
N THR A 23 11.25 7.53 -4.27
CA THR A 23 11.89 6.27 -4.75
C THR A 23 12.84 5.61 -3.75
N SER A 24 13.25 6.32 -2.68
CA SER A 24 14.05 5.76 -1.58
C SER A 24 13.24 4.95 -0.55
N LEU A 25 11.91 4.94 -0.63
CA LEU A 25 11.05 4.26 0.34
C LEU A 25 11.12 2.75 0.18
N GLU A 26 11.40 2.05 1.28
CA GLU A 26 11.54 0.59 1.34
C GLU A 26 10.37 -0.04 2.11
N HIS A 27 9.84 0.64 3.13
CA HIS A 27 8.74 0.13 3.95
C HIS A 27 7.62 1.16 4.04
N LEU A 28 6.43 0.79 3.57
CA LEU A 28 5.19 1.57 3.73
C LEU A 28 4.18 0.75 4.52
N SER A 29 3.89 1.17 5.75
CA SER A 29 2.96 0.47 6.65
C SER A 29 1.99 1.46 7.30
N LEU A 30 0.76 1.50 6.80
CA LEU A 30 -0.33 2.34 7.31
C LEU A 30 -1.59 1.51 7.61
N PRO A 31 -1.50 0.30 8.21
CA PRO A 31 -2.68 -0.54 8.41
C PRO A 31 -3.66 0.10 9.40
N ASN A 32 -4.95 -0.23 9.27
CA ASN A 32 -6.02 0.21 10.17
C ASN A 32 -6.06 1.73 10.35
N ASN A 33 -6.26 2.43 9.25
CA ASN A 33 -6.57 3.86 9.19
C ASN A 33 -7.85 4.05 8.33
N ARG A 34 -8.20 5.29 8.00
CA ARG A 34 -9.34 5.67 7.13
C ARG A 34 -8.86 6.27 5.81
N LEU A 35 -7.74 5.79 5.28
CA LEU A 35 -7.19 6.29 4.01
C LEU A 35 -8.06 5.81 2.85
N GLU A 36 -8.32 6.70 1.90
CA GLU A 36 -9.20 6.49 0.76
C GLU A 36 -8.49 6.75 -0.58
N GLY A 37 -9.20 6.50 -1.68
CA GLY A 37 -8.68 6.70 -3.04
C GLY A 37 -7.88 5.52 -3.60
N ALA A 38 -7.40 5.68 -4.83
CA ALA A 38 -6.66 4.66 -5.57
C ALA A 38 -5.16 4.69 -5.26
N LEU A 39 -4.47 3.59 -5.58
CA LEU A 39 -3.01 3.46 -5.42
C LEU A 39 -2.25 3.77 -6.71
N ASP A 40 -2.71 4.80 -7.41
CA ASP A 40 -2.17 5.21 -8.69
C ASP A 40 -0.75 5.77 -8.49
N GLY A 41 0.26 4.99 -8.87
CA GLY A 41 1.66 5.35 -8.71
C GLY A 41 2.44 4.54 -7.68
N ILE A 42 1.82 3.56 -7.01
CA ILE A 42 2.53 2.66 -6.09
C ILE A 42 3.73 1.96 -6.76
N SER A 43 3.65 1.70 -8.07
CA SER A 43 4.73 1.11 -8.88
C SER A 43 5.97 1.99 -9.03
N LYS A 44 5.88 3.30 -8.74
CA LYS A 44 7.03 4.21 -8.74
C LYS A 44 7.95 3.98 -7.53
N LEU A 45 7.45 3.31 -6.49
CA LEU A 45 8.24 2.95 -5.31
C LEU A 45 9.06 1.68 -5.58
N THR A 46 9.99 1.78 -6.54
CA THR A 46 10.76 0.63 -7.04
C THR A 46 11.63 -0.07 -5.99
N ASN A 47 11.92 0.62 -4.88
CA ASN A 47 12.67 0.06 -3.74
C ASN A 47 11.78 -0.57 -2.66
N LEU A 48 10.46 -0.63 -2.86
CA LEU A 48 9.54 -1.12 -1.84
C LEU A 48 9.74 -2.61 -1.58
N VAL A 49 9.97 -2.92 -0.30
CA VAL A 49 10.16 -4.26 0.27
C VAL A 49 8.91 -4.70 1.00
N THR A 50 8.21 -3.76 1.64
CA THR A 50 7.01 -4.04 2.44
C THR A 50 5.92 -3.03 2.14
N LEU A 51 4.71 -3.55 1.89
CA LEU A 51 3.50 -2.76 1.71
C LEU A 51 2.38 -3.33 2.58
N ASP A 52 1.93 -2.55 3.55
CA ASP A 52 0.76 -2.86 4.35
C ASP A 52 -0.17 -1.64 4.44
N LEU A 53 -1.30 -1.73 3.75
CA LEU A 53 -2.38 -0.74 3.80
C LEU A 53 -3.71 -1.42 4.16
N GLY A 54 -3.65 -2.59 4.82
CA GLY A 54 -4.82 -3.34 5.25
C GLY A 54 -5.71 -2.52 6.17
N GLY A 55 -7.02 -2.77 6.16
CA GLY A 55 -7.95 -2.06 7.05
C GLY A 55 -8.22 -0.58 6.71
N ASN A 56 -7.79 -0.10 5.53
CA ASN A 56 -8.15 1.21 4.99
C ASN A 56 -9.38 1.16 4.06
N GLU A 57 -9.83 2.33 3.61
CA GLU A 57 -10.97 2.57 2.71
C GLU A 57 -10.53 2.83 1.26
N LEU A 58 -9.29 2.42 0.89
CA LEU A 58 -8.78 2.59 -0.47
C LEU A 58 -9.69 1.88 -1.48
N SER A 59 -9.99 2.59 -2.57
CA SER A 59 -10.87 2.17 -3.64
C SER A 59 -10.08 1.97 -4.95
N GLY A 60 -10.76 1.53 -6.02
CA GLY A 60 -10.11 1.22 -7.29
C GLY A 60 -9.43 -0.16 -7.31
N ASN A 61 -8.91 -0.52 -8.48
CA ASN A 61 -8.22 -1.79 -8.68
C ASN A 61 -6.79 -1.74 -8.13
N ILE A 62 -6.28 -2.88 -7.68
CA ILE A 62 -4.84 -3.02 -7.44
C ILE A 62 -4.16 -2.85 -8.81
N PRO A 63 -3.26 -1.86 -8.99
CA PRO A 63 -2.61 -1.66 -10.28
C PRO A 63 -1.81 -2.92 -10.65
N GLU A 64 -1.96 -3.42 -11.88
CA GLU A 64 -1.19 -4.58 -12.35
C GLU A 64 0.32 -4.33 -12.25
N SER A 65 0.74 -3.07 -12.42
CA SER A 65 2.13 -2.61 -12.27
C SER A 65 2.71 -2.79 -10.87
N ILE A 66 1.91 -3.15 -9.86
CA ILE A 66 2.44 -3.57 -8.56
C ILE A 66 3.28 -4.85 -8.69
N GLY A 67 3.01 -5.68 -9.71
CA GLY A 67 3.80 -6.86 -10.05
C GLY A 67 5.22 -6.53 -10.52
N ASP A 68 5.46 -5.30 -10.99
CA ASP A 68 6.79 -4.88 -11.45
C ASP A 68 7.74 -4.57 -10.28
N LEU A 69 7.21 -4.50 -9.04
CA LEU A 69 7.98 -4.26 -7.82
C LEU A 69 8.70 -5.54 -7.38
N LYS A 70 9.80 -5.88 -8.05
CA LYS A 70 10.58 -7.12 -7.81
C LYS A 70 10.90 -7.37 -6.34
N ARG A 71 11.33 -6.33 -5.61
CA ARG A 71 11.68 -6.43 -4.18
C ARG A 71 10.46 -6.75 -3.31
N LEU A 72 9.27 -6.27 -3.68
CA LEU A 72 8.02 -6.55 -2.98
C LEU A 72 7.52 -7.97 -3.26
N GLU A 73 7.72 -8.44 -4.50
CA GLU A 73 7.39 -9.80 -4.93
C GLU A 73 8.30 -10.85 -4.28
N GLU A 74 9.63 -10.66 -4.32
CA GLU A 74 10.64 -11.55 -3.74
C GLU A 74 10.38 -11.84 -2.25
N GLN A 75 9.82 -10.86 -1.54
CA GLN A 75 9.53 -10.94 -0.10
C GLN A 75 8.15 -11.56 0.21
N GLY A 76 7.42 -12.01 -0.81
CA GLY A 76 6.07 -12.57 -0.69
C GLY A 76 5.03 -11.57 -0.17
N GLN A 77 5.34 -10.27 -0.18
CA GLN A 77 4.48 -9.24 0.42
C GLN A 77 3.29 -8.89 -0.47
N LEU A 78 3.45 -9.01 -1.80
CA LEU A 78 2.35 -8.76 -2.73
C LEU A 78 1.13 -9.65 -2.43
N ARG A 79 1.36 -10.94 -2.14
CA ARG A 79 0.28 -11.88 -1.80
C ARG A 79 -0.45 -11.47 -0.50
N LYS A 80 0.30 -11.03 0.51
CA LYS A 80 -0.25 -10.55 1.79
C LYS A 80 -1.09 -9.29 1.58
N PHE A 81 -0.58 -8.35 0.79
CA PHE A 81 -1.29 -7.12 0.44
C PHE A 81 -2.62 -7.42 -0.29
N VAL A 82 -2.59 -8.24 -1.34
CA VAL A 82 -3.79 -8.64 -2.09
C VAL A 82 -4.80 -9.35 -1.18
N GLN A 83 -4.34 -10.25 -0.30
CA GLN A 83 -5.21 -10.94 0.66
C GLN A 83 -5.85 -9.94 1.65
N SER A 84 -5.07 -9.00 2.18
CA SER A 84 -5.56 -8.00 3.14
C SER A 84 -6.69 -7.12 2.59
N LYS A 85 -6.69 -6.88 1.26
CA LYS A 85 -7.76 -6.15 0.57
C LYS A 85 -9.02 -6.98 0.39
N LYS A 86 -8.91 -8.30 0.19
CA LYS A 86 -10.05 -9.20 0.00
C LYS A 86 -10.85 -9.46 1.28
N THR A 87 -10.21 -9.45 2.45
CA THR A 87 -10.85 -9.84 3.72
C THR A 87 -11.94 -8.87 4.22
N ARG A 88 -12.17 -7.72 3.55
CA ARG A 88 -13.33 -6.85 3.83
C ARG A 88 -14.58 -7.18 3.01
N SER A 89 -14.51 -8.06 2.01
CA SER A 89 -15.65 -8.42 1.16
C SER A 89 -16.53 -9.55 1.73
N SER A 90 -16.33 -9.99 2.97
CA SER A 90 -17.05 -11.14 3.58
C SER A 90 -17.93 -10.78 4.79
N PHE A 91 -18.36 -9.52 4.93
CA PHE A 91 -19.35 -9.11 5.94
C PHE A 91 -20.43 -8.18 5.37
N GLN A 92 -20.95 -8.52 4.20
CA GLN A 92 -22.31 -8.14 3.77
C GLN A 92 -23.06 -9.40 3.36
#